data_AF-A0A9E0HC90-F1
#
_entry.id   AF-A0A9E0HC90-F1
#
_cell.length_a   1.000
_cell.length_b   1.000
_cell.length_c   1.000
_cell.angle_alpha   90.00
_cell.angle_beta   90.00
_cell.angle_gamma   90.00
#
_symmetry.space_group_name_H-M   'P 1'
#
loop_
_entity.id
_entity.type
_entity.pdbx_description
1 polymer ?
#
loop_
_entity_poly.entity_id
_entity_poly.type
_entity_poly.pdbx_seq_one_letter_code
_entity_poly.pdbx_strand_id
1 'polypeptide(L)'
;MRALAILWALGAAACTSFYDAGASLDDEAAPGACAIDDDCVLAGPTCCDCPTYATSVTSGWAESCANVDCPTPGGACTGLEARCQDGACVATCGAAACDLSCPSGFASDAAGCLVCACAPASAPAECERDDQCVQTRADCCGCARGGTDTAVPIGTRGGFDDGLGCPADGASVACPEVTTCDPAAIPRCLAGQCQLATAGAPPPTLPDGACGRADLPPCPAGSRCVLNQSGEAGPLGVGVCVASKR
;
A
#
# COMPACT_ATOMS: atom_id res chain seq x y z
N MET A 1 -56.24 -33.90 35.59
CA MET A 1 -55.67 -33.75 36.95
C MET A 1 -54.25 -33.21 36.82
N ARG A 2 -53.93 -32.12 37.56
CA ARG A 2 -52.59 -31.53 37.81
C ARG A 2 -51.90 -30.93 36.57
N ALA A 3 -51.98 -29.64 36.25
CA ALA A 3 -51.63 -28.42 37.01
C ALA A 3 -50.17 -28.41 37.48
N LEU A 4 -49.31 -27.71 36.74
CA LEU A 4 -47.97 -27.28 37.17
C LEU A 4 -47.70 -25.90 36.53
N ALA A 5 -47.94 -24.87 37.33
CA ALA A 5 -47.58 -23.49 37.06
C ALA A 5 -46.17 -23.26 37.62
N ILE A 6 -45.27 -22.75 36.79
CA ILE A 6 -43.92 -22.33 37.22
C ILE A 6 -43.88 -20.80 37.12
N LEU A 7 -43.89 -20.17 38.30
CA LEU A 7 -43.60 -18.74 38.48
C LEU A 7 -42.14 -18.49 38.08
N TRP A 8 -41.92 -17.53 37.18
CA TRP A 8 -40.64 -16.86 37.02
C TRP A 8 -40.71 -15.50 37.71
N ALA A 9 -39.89 -15.34 38.74
CA ALA A 9 -39.76 -14.12 39.52
C ALA A 9 -38.94 -13.08 38.75
N LEU A 10 -39.49 -11.87 38.67
CA LEU A 10 -38.82 -10.66 38.24
C LEU A 10 -37.67 -10.30 39.20
N GLY A 11 -36.44 -10.36 38.72
CA GLY A 11 -35.27 -9.73 39.35
C GLY A 11 -34.93 -8.44 38.63
N ALA A 12 -35.48 -7.31 39.08
CA ALA A 12 -35.08 -5.98 38.64
C ALA A 12 -33.76 -5.60 39.35
N ALA A 13 -32.62 -5.87 38.69
CA ALA A 13 -31.35 -5.30 39.10
C ALA A 13 -31.27 -3.86 38.58
N ALA A 14 -31.55 -2.89 39.45
CA ALA A 14 -31.29 -1.49 39.19
C ALA A 14 -29.78 -1.23 39.29
N CYS A 15 -29.10 -1.18 38.15
CA CYS A 15 -27.75 -0.62 38.06
C CYS A 15 -27.88 0.91 38.12
N THR A 16 -27.64 1.50 39.28
CA THR A 16 -27.41 2.94 39.38
C THR A 16 -26.01 3.23 38.86
N SER A 17 -25.94 3.75 37.63
CA SER A 17 -24.71 4.33 37.07
C SER A 17 -24.34 5.56 37.89
N PHE A 18 -23.39 5.41 38.81
CA PHE A 18 -22.69 6.54 39.40
C PHE A 18 -21.91 7.22 38.27
N TYR A 19 -22.39 8.40 37.85
CA TYR A 19 -21.61 9.35 37.06
C TYR A 19 -20.47 9.83 37.95
N ASP A 20 -19.28 9.26 37.77
CA ASP A 20 -18.05 9.85 38.26
C ASP A 20 -17.63 10.95 37.29
N ALA A 21 -18.02 12.18 37.62
CA ALA A 21 -17.56 13.37 36.96
C ALA A 21 -16.32 13.87 37.71
N GLY A 22 -15.13 13.65 37.17
CA GLY A 22 -13.94 14.37 37.65
C GLY A 22 -12.64 13.59 37.66
N ALA A 23 -12.18 13.15 36.50
CA ALA A 23 -10.74 13.10 36.23
C ALA A 23 -10.54 13.36 34.74
N SER A 24 -10.27 14.61 34.39
CA SER A 24 -9.60 14.94 33.14
C SER A 24 -8.22 14.28 33.21
N LEU A 25 -8.12 13.05 32.69
CA LEU A 25 -6.83 12.55 32.27
C LEU A 25 -6.37 13.56 31.23
N ASP A 26 -5.31 14.29 31.55
CA ASP A 26 -4.54 15.01 30.56
C ASP A 26 -4.15 13.95 29.52
N ASP A 27 -4.96 13.85 28.46
CA ASP A 27 -4.64 13.09 27.27
C ASP A 27 -3.38 13.74 26.70
N GLU A 28 -2.22 13.32 27.21
CA GLU A 28 -0.94 13.45 26.54
C GLU A 28 -1.14 12.75 25.20
N ALA A 29 -1.59 13.55 24.22
CA ALA A 29 -1.81 13.14 22.86
C ALA A 29 -0.56 12.37 22.44
N ALA A 30 -0.74 11.10 22.10
CA ALA A 30 0.37 10.23 21.77
C ALA A 30 1.26 10.96 20.74
N PRO A 31 2.60 10.99 20.93
CA PRO A 31 3.49 11.66 20.00
C PRO A 31 3.22 11.12 18.58
N GLY A 32 2.78 12.01 17.68
CA GLY A 32 2.28 11.65 16.35
C GLY A 32 0.78 11.85 16.10
N ALA A 33 0.03 12.37 17.09
CA ALA A 33 -1.38 12.69 16.92
C ALA A 33 -1.62 13.92 16.03
N CYS A 34 -2.63 13.84 15.17
CA CYS A 34 -3.14 14.94 14.34
C CYS A 34 -4.65 15.11 14.56
N ALA A 35 -5.17 16.31 14.31
CA ALA A 35 -6.61 16.58 14.29
C ALA A 35 -7.11 16.90 12.88
N ILE A 36 -6.27 17.51 12.05
CA ILE A 36 -6.56 17.89 10.66
C ILE A 36 -5.34 17.64 9.77
N ASP A 37 -5.54 17.61 8.45
CA ASP A 37 -4.47 17.38 7.47
C ASP A 37 -3.30 18.37 7.62
N ASP A 38 -3.58 19.62 8.00
CA ASP A 38 -2.57 20.67 8.20
C ASP A 38 -1.65 20.41 9.41
N ASP A 39 -2.00 19.48 10.30
CA ASP A 39 -1.13 19.02 11.38
C ASP A 39 -0.07 18.02 10.90
N CYS A 40 -0.12 17.63 9.62
CA CYS A 40 0.73 16.60 9.05
C CYS A 40 1.67 17.17 7.97
N VAL A 41 2.89 16.67 7.97
CA VAL A 41 3.91 16.96 6.94
C VAL A 41 4.44 15.67 6.36
N LEU A 42 4.76 15.71 5.07
CA LEU A 42 5.44 14.61 4.40
C LEU A 42 6.90 14.52 4.87
N ALA A 43 7.37 13.29 5.05
CA ALA A 43 8.72 13.00 5.51
C ALA A 43 9.29 11.77 4.78
N GLY A 44 10.62 11.69 4.78
CA GLY A 44 11.38 10.67 4.06
C GLY A 44 12.59 10.21 4.86
N PRO A 45 13.43 9.32 4.31
CA PRO A 45 14.69 8.93 4.93
C PRO A 45 15.65 10.11 5.11
N THR A 46 15.64 11.06 4.17
CA THR A 46 16.38 12.33 4.23
C THR A 46 15.51 13.49 3.72
N CYS A 47 15.93 14.73 3.96
CA CYS A 47 15.25 15.93 3.47
C CYS A 47 15.19 16.03 1.94
N CYS A 48 16.05 15.31 1.22
CA CYS A 48 16.14 15.36 -0.23
C CYS A 48 15.62 14.11 -0.95
N ASP A 49 15.26 13.08 -0.19
CA ASP A 49 14.59 11.91 -0.74
C ASP A 49 13.10 12.20 -0.95
N CYS A 50 12.49 11.44 -1.86
CA CYS A 50 11.05 11.46 -1.96
C CYS A 50 10.42 11.01 -0.64
N PRO A 51 9.37 11.71 -0.18
CA PRO A 51 8.68 11.32 1.02
C PRO A 51 8.04 9.94 0.83
N THR A 52 8.07 9.13 1.88
CA THR A 52 7.48 7.80 1.92
C THR A 52 6.51 7.63 3.09
N TYR A 53 6.44 8.61 3.99
CA TYR A 53 5.54 8.64 5.13
C TYR A 53 5.13 10.07 5.47
N ALA A 54 4.21 10.23 6.41
CA ALA A 54 3.85 11.52 6.99
C ALA A 54 4.10 11.48 8.49
N THR A 55 4.34 12.64 9.07
CA THR A 55 4.57 12.85 10.50
C THR A 55 3.89 14.13 10.95
N SER A 56 3.71 14.32 12.25
CA SER A 56 3.16 15.56 12.79
C SER A 56 4.11 16.73 12.50
N VAL A 57 3.54 17.92 12.26
CA VAL A 57 4.27 19.20 12.23
C VAL A 57 5.10 19.41 13.51
N THR A 58 4.67 18.88 14.64
CA THR A 58 5.37 19.00 15.93
C THR A 58 6.58 18.08 16.06
N SER A 59 6.84 17.20 15.09
CA SER A 59 8.00 16.31 15.09
C SER A 59 9.35 17.02 14.89
N GLY A 60 9.34 18.28 14.45
CA GLY A 60 10.55 19.03 14.12
C GLY A 60 11.15 18.68 12.75
N TRP A 61 10.50 17.79 11.96
CA TRP A 61 11.02 17.37 10.66
C TRP A 61 11.09 18.53 9.66
N ALA A 62 10.01 19.29 9.53
CA ALA A 62 9.94 20.42 8.60
C ALA A 62 10.98 21.49 8.93
N GLU A 63 11.17 21.79 10.23
CA GLU A 63 12.17 22.73 10.72
C GLU A 63 13.59 22.23 10.48
N SER A 64 13.83 20.93 10.67
CA SER A 64 15.12 20.29 10.41
C SER A 64 15.51 20.37 8.93
N CYS A 65 14.54 20.28 8.04
CA CYS A 65 14.75 20.34 6.59
C CYS A 65 14.66 21.74 5.98
N ALA A 66 14.17 22.75 6.71
CA ALA A 66 13.91 24.10 6.20
C ALA A 66 15.16 24.80 5.62
N ASN A 67 16.37 24.40 6.03
CA ASN A 67 17.64 24.98 5.58
C ASN A 67 18.49 24.00 4.74
N VAL A 68 17.91 22.88 4.29
CA VAL A 68 18.60 21.91 3.45
C VAL A 68 18.37 22.26 1.98
N ASP A 69 19.41 22.74 1.30
CA ASP A 69 19.39 22.95 -0.14
C ASP A 69 19.56 21.61 -0.87
N CYS A 70 18.44 21.06 -1.34
CA CYS A 70 18.46 19.84 -2.13
C CYS A 70 18.87 20.13 -3.58
N PRO A 71 19.80 19.36 -4.16
CA PRO A 71 20.14 19.50 -5.56
C PRO A 71 18.88 19.20 -6.40
N THR A 72 18.43 20.16 -7.20
CA THR A 72 17.43 19.89 -8.23
C THR A 72 18.02 18.85 -9.19
N PRO A 73 17.36 17.70 -9.45
CA PRO A 73 15.93 17.59 -9.69
C PRO A 73 15.26 16.72 -8.63
N GLY A 74 14.52 17.33 -7.70
CA GLY A 74 13.59 16.59 -6.87
C GLY A 74 12.65 15.83 -7.80
N GLY A 75 12.86 14.51 -7.91
CA GLY A 75 12.00 13.64 -8.69
C GLY A 75 10.56 13.94 -8.34
N ALA A 76 9.69 13.96 -9.35
CA ALA A 76 8.31 14.41 -9.29
C ALA A 76 7.45 13.55 -8.35
N CYS A 77 7.70 13.61 -7.04
CA CYS A 77 6.92 13.01 -5.97
C CYS A 77 5.75 13.94 -5.65
N THR A 78 5.07 14.36 -6.71
CA THR A 78 3.97 15.31 -6.69
C THR A 78 2.65 14.65 -6.36
N GLY A 79 2.60 13.31 -6.36
CA GLY A 79 1.40 12.55 -6.10
C GLY A 79 1.10 12.31 -4.63
N LEU A 80 2.02 12.57 -3.70
CA LEU A 80 1.84 12.26 -2.28
C LEU A 80 1.31 13.47 -1.50
N GLU A 81 0.40 13.22 -0.55
CA GLU A 81 -0.21 14.20 0.34
C GLU A 81 -0.14 13.68 1.78
N ALA A 82 0.16 14.57 2.73
CA ALA A 82 0.03 14.27 4.15
C ALA A 82 -1.44 14.45 4.56
N ARG A 83 -2.02 13.44 5.22
CA ARG A 83 -3.40 13.47 5.71
C ARG A 83 -3.46 13.05 7.15
N CYS A 84 -4.42 13.61 7.88
CA CYS A 84 -4.77 13.12 9.20
C CYS A 84 -5.86 12.07 9.07
N GLN A 85 -5.50 10.82 9.36
CA GLN A 85 -6.43 9.70 9.32
C GLN A 85 -6.45 8.98 10.66
N ASP A 86 -7.63 8.94 11.29
CA ASP A 86 -7.85 8.29 12.58
C ASP A 86 -6.89 8.77 13.68
N GLY A 87 -6.55 10.07 13.65
CA GLY A 87 -5.64 10.71 14.59
C GLY A 87 -4.15 10.45 14.31
N ALA A 88 -3.79 9.81 13.19
CA ALA A 88 -2.41 9.60 12.78
C ALA A 88 -2.11 10.29 11.45
N CYS A 89 -0.91 10.86 11.33
CA CYS A 89 -0.43 11.38 10.05
C CYS A 89 -0.06 10.22 9.12
N VAL A 90 -0.74 10.15 7.97
CA VAL A 90 -0.50 9.16 6.93
C VAL A 90 -0.14 9.85 5.62
N ALA A 91 0.81 9.27 4.88
CA ALA A 91 1.07 9.68 3.52
C ALA A 91 0.13 8.91 2.59
N THR A 92 -0.66 9.63 1.80
CA THR A 92 -1.58 9.05 0.83
C THR A 92 -1.37 9.68 -0.53
N CYS A 93 -1.68 8.95 -1.59
CA CYS A 93 -1.67 9.52 -2.93
C CYS A 93 -2.87 10.46 -3.13
N GLY A 94 -2.60 11.67 -3.61
CA GLY A 94 -3.59 12.66 -4.01
C GLY A 94 -4.41 12.16 -5.20
N ALA A 95 -5.73 12.36 -5.12
CA ALA A 95 -6.64 11.94 -6.17
C ALA A 95 -6.44 12.75 -7.45
N ALA A 96 -6.26 12.07 -8.58
CA ALA A 96 -6.03 12.71 -9.87
C ALA A 96 -7.10 12.29 -10.88
N ALA A 97 -7.83 13.25 -11.45
CA ALA A 97 -8.79 12.96 -12.52
C ALA A 97 -8.10 13.00 -13.87
N CYS A 98 -8.18 11.91 -14.65
CA CYS A 98 -7.49 11.79 -15.93
C CYS A 98 -8.44 11.29 -17.02
N ASP A 99 -8.43 11.95 -18.17
CA ASP A 99 -9.22 11.57 -19.34
C ASP A 99 -8.36 10.77 -20.35
N LEU A 100 -7.62 9.77 -19.85
CA LEU A 100 -6.76 8.90 -20.64
C LEU A 100 -7.25 7.45 -20.58
N SER A 101 -7.04 6.72 -21.68
CA SER A 101 -7.15 5.26 -21.73
C SER A 101 -5.78 4.70 -22.08
N CYS A 102 -5.16 4.04 -21.10
CA CYS A 102 -3.79 3.58 -21.16
C CYS A 102 -3.75 2.06 -21.33
N PRO A 103 -3.17 1.51 -22.41
CA PRO A 103 -3.15 0.07 -22.66
C PRO A 103 -2.55 -0.76 -21.52
N SER A 104 -1.45 -0.26 -20.93
CA SER A 104 -0.74 -0.91 -19.81
C SER A 104 -1.10 -0.30 -18.45
N GLY A 105 -2.17 0.50 -18.35
CA GLY A 105 -2.52 1.25 -17.14
C GLY A 105 -1.74 2.55 -16.96
N PHE A 106 -1.97 3.23 -15.85
CA PHE A 106 -1.33 4.51 -15.53
C PHE A 106 0.08 4.32 -14.99
N ALA A 107 0.97 5.27 -15.29
CA ALA A 107 2.29 5.33 -14.69
C ALA A 107 2.20 5.67 -13.21
N SER A 108 3.19 5.22 -12.43
CA SER A 108 3.40 5.66 -11.05
C SER A 108 4.58 6.61 -10.96
N ASP A 109 4.53 7.58 -10.05
CA ASP A 109 5.70 8.38 -9.69
C ASP A 109 6.63 7.62 -8.72
N ALA A 110 7.71 8.27 -8.29
CA ALA A 110 8.68 7.66 -7.39
C ALA A 110 8.15 7.46 -5.95
N ALA A 111 7.02 8.08 -5.59
CA ALA A 111 6.29 7.80 -4.36
C ALA A 111 5.30 6.63 -4.51
N GLY A 112 5.17 6.06 -5.71
CA GLY A 112 4.23 4.99 -6.02
C GLY A 112 2.81 5.47 -6.33
N CYS A 113 2.61 6.77 -6.49
CA CYS A 113 1.30 7.35 -6.78
C CYS A 113 1.02 7.33 -8.28
N LEU A 114 -0.19 6.94 -8.67
CA LEU A 114 -0.56 6.99 -10.08
C LEU A 114 -0.65 8.44 -10.56
N VAL A 115 -0.10 8.70 -11.74
CA VAL A 115 -0.11 10.01 -12.39
C VAL A 115 -0.94 9.96 -13.68
N CYS A 116 -1.41 11.12 -14.16
CA CYS A 116 -2.11 11.25 -15.44
C CYS A 116 -1.18 11.08 -16.65
N ALA A 117 -0.45 9.97 -16.70
CA ALA A 117 0.37 9.54 -17.82
C ALA A 117 0.21 8.03 -17.97
N CYS A 118 0.28 7.52 -19.19
CA CYS A 118 0.27 6.08 -19.40
C CYS A 118 1.60 5.48 -18.98
N ALA A 119 1.54 4.33 -18.33
CA ALA A 119 2.73 3.50 -18.15
C ALA A 119 3.33 3.23 -19.53
N PRO A 120 4.68 3.18 -19.66
CA PRO A 120 5.28 2.68 -20.87
C PRO A 120 4.68 1.31 -21.18
N ALA A 121 4.59 0.97 -22.48
CA ALA A 121 4.16 -0.36 -22.87
C ALA A 121 4.98 -1.36 -22.04
N SER A 122 4.29 -2.12 -21.19
CA SER A 122 4.92 -3.10 -20.33
C SER A 122 5.78 -3.99 -21.22
N ALA A 123 6.95 -4.40 -20.72
CA ALA A 123 7.73 -5.44 -21.35
C ALA A 123 6.78 -6.59 -21.75
N PRO A 124 7.05 -7.29 -22.87
CA PRO A 124 6.23 -8.41 -23.28
C PRO A 124 5.97 -9.31 -22.07
N ALA A 125 4.70 -9.71 -21.86
CA ALA A 125 4.30 -10.48 -20.71
C ALA A 125 5.28 -11.62 -20.47
N GLU A 126 5.89 -11.65 -19.29
CA GLU A 126 6.94 -12.60 -18.95
C GLU A 126 6.36 -13.96 -18.58
N CYS A 127 5.07 -13.98 -18.26
CA CYS A 127 4.28 -15.15 -17.97
C CYS A 127 2.83 -14.96 -18.47
N GLU A 128 2.13 -16.06 -18.62
CA GLU A 128 0.68 -16.13 -18.89
C GLU A 128 -0.05 -16.93 -17.79
N ARG A 129 0.68 -17.79 -17.07
CA ARG A 129 0.15 -18.72 -16.07
C ARG A 129 1.10 -18.83 -14.87
N ASP A 130 0.53 -19.13 -13.70
CA ASP A 130 1.29 -19.28 -12.45
C ASP A 130 2.40 -20.33 -12.56
N ASP A 131 2.23 -21.38 -13.38
CA ASP A 131 3.22 -22.44 -13.59
C ASP A 131 4.48 -22.01 -14.37
N GLN A 132 4.47 -20.79 -14.92
CA GLN A 132 5.64 -20.18 -15.57
C GLN A 132 6.47 -19.33 -14.61
N CYS A 133 6.01 -19.15 -13.37
CA CYS A 133 6.70 -18.39 -12.35
C CYS A 133 7.35 -19.32 -11.33
N VAL A 134 8.53 -18.94 -10.85
CA VAL A 134 9.25 -19.64 -9.80
C VAL A 134 9.69 -18.65 -8.75
N GLN A 135 9.51 -19.02 -7.48
CA GLN A 135 10.05 -18.26 -6.35
C GLN A 135 11.57 -18.42 -6.33
N THR A 136 12.27 -17.31 -6.18
CA THR A 136 13.72 -17.28 -5.95
C THR A 136 14.06 -16.18 -4.96
N ARG A 137 15.30 -16.17 -4.49
CA ARG A 137 15.80 -15.14 -3.57
C ARG A 137 15.88 -13.79 -4.30
N ALA A 138 15.41 -12.71 -3.69
CA ALA A 138 15.55 -11.36 -4.23
C ALA A 138 16.90 -10.72 -3.88
N ASP A 139 17.62 -11.31 -2.93
CA ASP A 139 18.95 -10.92 -2.47
C ASP A 139 19.79 -12.16 -2.14
N CYS A 140 21.03 -11.97 -1.67
CA CYS A 140 21.92 -13.09 -1.37
C CYS A 140 21.56 -13.91 -0.13
N CYS A 141 20.65 -13.41 0.70
CA CYS A 141 20.19 -14.09 1.90
C CYS A 141 18.94 -14.91 1.61
N GLY A 142 18.01 -14.38 0.81
CA GLY A 142 16.68 -14.96 0.60
C GLY A 142 15.89 -15.05 1.91
N CYS A 143 14.62 -15.44 1.82
CA CYS A 143 13.75 -15.54 2.99
C CYS A 143 14.26 -16.48 4.09
N ALA A 144 14.91 -17.59 3.70
CA ALA A 144 15.40 -18.60 4.63
C ALA A 144 16.53 -18.09 5.54
N ARG A 145 17.16 -16.96 5.20
CA ARG A 145 18.25 -16.34 5.98
C ARG A 145 17.97 -14.85 6.23
N GLY A 146 16.70 -14.46 6.34
CA GLY A 146 16.32 -13.08 6.68
C GLY A 146 16.58 -12.01 5.65
N GLY A 147 16.78 -12.41 4.40
CA GLY A 147 16.56 -11.56 3.25
C GLY A 147 15.11 -11.62 2.77
N THR A 148 14.93 -11.40 1.49
CA THR A 148 13.64 -11.37 0.80
C THR A 148 13.64 -12.33 -0.39
N ASP A 149 12.46 -12.86 -0.73
CA ASP A 149 12.25 -13.63 -1.95
C ASP A 149 11.43 -12.80 -2.94
N THR A 150 11.50 -13.21 -4.21
CA THR A 150 10.71 -12.68 -5.31
C THR A 150 10.23 -13.84 -6.19
N ALA A 151 9.43 -13.55 -7.21
CA ALA A 151 9.08 -14.50 -8.25
C ALA A 151 9.61 -14.01 -9.59
N VAL A 152 10.15 -14.94 -10.38
CA VAL A 152 10.68 -14.66 -11.71
C VAL A 152 10.18 -15.71 -12.71
N PRO A 153 10.22 -15.44 -14.02
CA PRO A 153 9.97 -16.46 -15.02
C PRO A 153 10.90 -17.67 -14.83
N ILE A 154 10.36 -18.88 -14.94
CA ILE A 154 11.11 -20.13 -14.72
C ILE A 154 12.35 -20.24 -15.63
N GLY A 155 12.26 -19.70 -16.84
CA GLY A 155 13.35 -19.68 -17.82
C GLY A 155 14.48 -18.68 -17.50
N THR A 156 14.23 -17.69 -16.63
CA THR A 156 15.22 -16.63 -16.29
C THR A 156 15.83 -16.80 -14.92
N ARG A 157 15.32 -17.71 -14.07
CA ARG A 157 15.80 -17.92 -12.68
C ARG A 157 17.33 -17.98 -12.56
N GLY A 158 18.00 -18.79 -13.38
CA GLY A 158 19.46 -18.92 -13.32
C GLY A 158 20.18 -17.59 -13.56
N GLY A 159 19.78 -16.87 -14.62
CA GLY A 159 20.35 -15.56 -14.93
C GLY A 159 20.03 -14.49 -13.89
N PHE A 160 18.85 -14.57 -13.26
CA PHE A 160 18.48 -13.71 -12.14
C PHE A 160 19.39 -13.97 -10.93
N ASP A 161 19.52 -15.23 -10.52
CA ASP A 161 20.33 -15.64 -9.36
C ASP A 161 21.82 -15.30 -9.55
N ASP A 162 22.33 -15.43 -10.78
CA ASP A 162 23.69 -15.01 -11.16
C ASP A 162 23.84 -13.48 -11.12
N GLY A 163 22.82 -12.75 -11.56
CA GLY A 163 22.77 -11.29 -11.57
C GLY A 163 22.82 -10.65 -10.18
N LEU A 164 22.43 -11.39 -9.13
CA LEU A 164 22.58 -10.94 -7.74
C LEU A 164 24.04 -10.82 -7.31
N GLY A 165 24.98 -11.45 -8.03
CA GLY A 165 26.41 -11.35 -7.74
C GLY A 165 26.80 -11.97 -6.39
N CYS A 166 26.01 -12.93 -5.90
CA CYS A 166 26.27 -13.55 -4.62
C CYS A 166 27.54 -14.41 -4.63
N PRO A 167 28.34 -14.39 -3.55
CA PRO A 167 29.47 -15.28 -3.41
C PRO A 167 29.07 -16.75 -3.57
N ALA A 168 29.84 -17.50 -4.35
CA ALA A 168 29.57 -18.90 -4.65
C ALA A 168 29.57 -19.80 -3.40
N ASP A 169 30.27 -19.39 -2.33
CA ASP A 169 30.34 -20.11 -1.06
C ASP A 169 29.13 -19.85 -0.17
N GLY A 170 28.32 -18.81 -0.43
CA GLY A 170 27.11 -18.43 0.32
C GLY A 170 27.33 -18.03 1.79
N ALA A 171 28.42 -18.49 2.40
CA ALA A 171 28.79 -18.32 3.80
C ALA A 171 29.47 -16.98 4.08
N SER A 172 30.04 -16.34 3.06
CA SER A 172 30.69 -15.04 3.18
C SER A 172 29.69 -13.87 3.29
N VAL A 173 28.41 -14.10 2.99
CA VAL A 173 27.34 -13.12 3.21
C VAL A 173 26.78 -13.31 4.62
N ALA A 174 27.01 -12.32 5.48
CA ALA A 174 26.37 -12.23 6.78
C ALA A 174 24.88 -11.89 6.58
N CYS A 175 24.01 -12.79 7.00
CA CYS A 175 22.57 -12.70 6.80
C CYS A 175 21.85 -12.66 8.15
N PRO A 176 20.77 -11.89 8.31
CA PRO A 176 20.00 -11.86 9.56
C PRO A 176 19.41 -13.23 9.91
N GLU A 177 19.42 -13.61 11.19
CA GLU A 177 18.81 -14.87 11.66
C GLU A 177 17.30 -14.71 11.95
N VAL A 178 16.58 -13.97 11.10
CA VAL A 178 15.13 -13.76 11.23
C VAL A 178 14.42 -14.23 9.97
N THR A 179 13.34 -14.99 10.07
CA THR A 179 12.50 -15.26 8.90
C THR A 179 11.46 -14.15 8.80
N THR A 180 11.52 -13.36 7.74
CA THR A 180 10.67 -12.17 7.53
C THR A 180 9.56 -12.40 6.51
N CYS A 181 9.60 -13.49 5.76
CA CYS A 181 8.67 -13.72 4.65
C CYS A 181 7.44 -14.51 5.04
N ASP A 182 6.35 -14.26 4.32
CA ASP A 182 5.10 -15.03 4.42
C ASP A 182 5.34 -16.48 3.98
N PRO A 183 5.21 -17.49 4.88
CA PRO A 183 5.38 -18.89 4.51
C PRO A 183 4.29 -19.40 3.56
N ALA A 184 3.19 -18.66 3.39
CA ALA A 184 2.17 -18.95 2.41
C ALA A 184 2.44 -18.31 1.05
N ALA A 185 3.48 -17.49 0.88
CA ALA A 185 3.79 -16.89 -0.41
C ALA A 185 4.09 -17.97 -1.47
N ILE A 186 3.44 -17.86 -2.63
CA ILE A 186 3.64 -18.69 -3.82
C ILE A 186 3.84 -17.82 -5.05
N PRO A 187 4.66 -18.25 -6.03
CA PRO A 187 4.83 -17.50 -7.28
C PRO A 187 3.56 -17.58 -8.12
N ARG A 188 3.10 -16.43 -8.61
CA ARG A 188 1.92 -16.29 -9.47
C ARG A 188 2.20 -15.37 -10.65
N CYS A 189 1.49 -15.59 -11.74
CA CYS A 189 1.49 -14.70 -12.89
C CYS A 189 0.37 -13.67 -12.75
N LEU A 190 0.73 -12.46 -12.34
CA LEU A 190 -0.21 -11.36 -12.13
C LEU A 190 0.03 -10.31 -13.21
N ALA A 191 -0.96 -10.09 -14.07
CA ALA A 191 -0.90 -9.13 -15.19
C ALA A 191 0.34 -9.29 -16.09
N GLY A 192 0.76 -10.54 -16.35
CA GLY A 192 1.91 -10.85 -17.20
C GLY A 192 3.27 -10.69 -16.51
N GLN A 193 3.29 -10.56 -15.18
CA GLN A 193 4.50 -10.44 -14.37
C GLN A 193 4.51 -11.52 -13.28
N CYS A 194 5.67 -12.11 -13.02
CA CYS A 194 5.81 -13.05 -11.92
C CYS A 194 5.92 -12.27 -10.59
N GLN A 195 5.01 -12.57 -9.65
CA GLN A 195 4.99 -11.95 -8.33
C GLN A 195 4.74 -13.01 -7.25
N LEU A 196 5.21 -12.77 -6.03
CA LEU A 196 4.84 -13.59 -4.88
C LEU A 196 3.48 -13.12 -4.34
N ALA A 197 2.56 -14.06 -4.16
CA ALA A 197 1.26 -13.80 -3.56
C ALA A 197 0.94 -14.89 -2.54
N THR A 198 0.22 -14.54 -1.48
CA THR A 198 -0.22 -15.50 -0.46
C THR A 198 -1.08 -16.61 -1.09
N ALA A 199 -0.78 -17.87 -0.76
CA ALA A 199 -1.47 -19.04 -1.29
C ALA A 199 -2.96 -18.98 -0.95
N GLY A 200 -3.80 -19.22 -1.96
CA GLY A 200 -5.25 -19.12 -1.81
C GLY A 200 -5.79 -17.69 -1.82
N ALA A 201 -4.94 -16.66 -1.88
CA ALA A 201 -5.41 -15.32 -2.16
C ALA A 201 -6.04 -15.31 -3.56
N PRO A 202 -7.29 -14.83 -3.70
CA PRO A 202 -7.88 -14.63 -5.02
C PRO A 202 -6.96 -13.71 -5.84
N PRO A 203 -6.94 -13.85 -7.19
CA PRO A 203 -6.29 -12.84 -8.01
C PRO A 203 -6.84 -11.46 -7.61
N PRO A 204 -6.00 -10.41 -7.58
CA PRO A 204 -6.46 -9.09 -7.21
C PRO A 204 -7.66 -8.74 -8.09
N THR A 205 -8.82 -8.61 -7.47
CA THR A 205 -10.04 -8.22 -8.17
C THR A 205 -9.94 -6.74 -8.44
N LEU A 206 -10.22 -6.35 -9.69
CA LEU A 206 -10.36 -4.94 -9.99
C LEU A 206 -11.49 -4.35 -9.12
N PRO A 207 -11.30 -3.15 -8.58
CA PRO A 207 -12.37 -2.48 -7.84
C PRO A 207 -13.58 -2.24 -8.74
N ASP A 208 -14.77 -2.21 -8.15
CA ASP A 208 -15.99 -1.88 -8.88
C ASP A 208 -15.85 -0.51 -9.57
N GLY A 209 -16.14 -0.47 -10.87
CA GLY A 209 -15.97 0.75 -11.66
C GLY A 209 -14.52 1.08 -12.00
N ALA A 210 -13.59 0.11 -11.97
CA ALA A 210 -12.23 0.30 -12.45
C ALA A 210 -12.18 0.89 -13.86
N CYS A 211 -11.23 1.79 -14.12
CA CYS A 211 -11.13 2.53 -15.37
C CYS A 211 -9.70 2.86 -15.80
N GLY A 212 -9.60 3.32 -17.05
CA GLY A 212 -8.39 3.89 -17.65
C GLY A 212 -7.36 2.88 -18.14
N ARG A 213 -7.65 1.57 -18.05
CA ARG A 213 -7.04 0.53 -18.88
C ARG A 213 -7.84 0.30 -20.16
N ALA A 214 -7.16 -0.05 -21.25
CA ALA A 214 -7.81 -0.22 -22.56
C ALA A 214 -8.76 -1.42 -22.63
N ASP A 215 -8.55 -2.45 -21.81
CA ASP A 215 -9.43 -3.62 -21.69
C ASP A 215 -10.64 -3.40 -20.76
N LEU A 216 -10.71 -2.25 -20.09
CA LEU A 216 -11.82 -1.90 -19.20
C LEU A 216 -12.86 -1.05 -19.91
N PRO A 217 -14.15 -1.16 -19.52
CA PRO A 217 -15.19 -0.31 -20.07
C PRO A 217 -14.91 1.17 -19.73
N PRO A 218 -15.30 2.11 -20.62
CA PRO A 218 -15.21 3.52 -20.31
C PRO A 218 -16.17 3.89 -19.17
N CYS A 219 -15.85 4.97 -18.46
CA CYS A 219 -16.71 5.46 -17.39
C CYS A 219 -18.11 5.85 -17.91
N PRO A 220 -19.19 5.56 -17.17
CA PRO A 220 -20.55 5.97 -17.53
C PRO A 220 -20.69 7.47 -17.81
N ALA A 221 -21.69 7.86 -18.59
CA ALA A 221 -21.96 9.28 -18.87
C ALA A 221 -22.15 10.09 -17.57
N GLY A 222 -21.45 11.22 -17.45
CA GLY A 222 -21.46 12.06 -16.25
C GLY A 222 -20.52 11.59 -15.13
N SER A 223 -19.65 10.62 -15.40
CA SER A 223 -18.55 10.23 -14.52
C SER A 223 -17.20 10.41 -15.20
N ARG A 224 -16.12 10.41 -14.42
CA ARG A 224 -14.73 10.52 -14.88
C ARG A 224 -13.84 9.54 -14.14
N CYS A 225 -12.73 9.14 -14.77
CA CYS A 225 -11.77 8.24 -14.16
C CYS A 225 -10.90 9.00 -13.17
N VAL A 226 -10.90 8.58 -11.91
CA VAL A 226 -10.08 9.20 -10.84
C VAL A 226 -9.11 8.18 -10.28
N LEU A 227 -7.83 8.52 -10.36
CA LEU A 227 -6.71 7.78 -9.81
C LEU A 227 -6.58 8.04 -8.32
N ASN A 228 -5.93 7.11 -7.61
CA ASN A 228 -5.57 7.22 -6.20
C ASN A 228 -6.77 7.46 -5.25
N GLN A 229 -8.01 7.26 -5.71
CA GLN A 229 -9.19 7.46 -4.88
C GLN A 229 -9.43 6.30 -3.91
N SER A 230 -8.98 5.10 -4.28
CA SER A 230 -8.99 3.92 -3.43
C SER A 230 -7.59 3.35 -3.36
N GLY A 231 -7.15 2.96 -2.15
CA GLY A 231 -5.84 2.34 -1.96
C GLY A 231 -5.66 1.03 -2.74
N GLU A 232 -6.76 0.41 -3.16
CA GLU A 232 -6.77 -0.86 -3.89
C GLU A 232 -6.52 -0.69 -5.40
N ALA A 233 -6.86 0.46 -5.99
CA ALA A 233 -6.72 0.71 -7.43
C ALA A 233 -5.28 1.05 -7.85
N GLY A 234 -4.52 1.68 -6.94
CA GLY A 234 -3.14 2.11 -7.16
C GLY A 234 -2.21 0.98 -7.62
N PRO A 235 -2.09 -0.13 -6.85
CA PRO A 235 -1.23 -1.26 -7.20
C PRO A 235 -1.59 -1.93 -8.54
N LEU A 236 -2.81 -1.75 -9.02
CA LEU A 236 -3.31 -2.33 -10.28
C LEU A 236 -3.17 -1.37 -11.48
N GLY A 237 -2.65 -0.16 -11.27
CA GLY A 237 -2.46 0.83 -12.33
C GLY A 237 -3.78 1.34 -12.94
N VAL A 238 -4.87 1.29 -12.18
CA VAL A 238 -6.22 1.72 -12.63
C VAL A 238 -6.77 2.85 -11.77
N GLY A 239 -7.70 3.61 -12.33
CA GLY A 239 -8.55 4.52 -11.55
C GLY A 239 -9.88 3.87 -11.20
N VAL A 240 -10.77 4.65 -10.57
CA VAL A 240 -12.17 4.32 -10.34
C VAL A 240 -13.06 5.39 -10.97
N CYS A 241 -14.16 5.00 -11.61
CA CYS A 241 -15.14 5.93 -12.15
C CYS A 241 -15.93 6.62 -11.03
N VAL A 242 -15.87 7.94 -10.98
CA VAL A 242 -16.61 8.74 -9.99
C VAL A 242 -17.57 9.69 -10.68
N ALA A 243 -18.74 9.91 -10.09
CA ALA A 243 -19.69 10.89 -10.58
C ALA A 243 -19.04 12.29 -10.58
N SER A 244 -19.09 12.97 -11.72
CA SER A 244 -18.64 14.37 -11.84
C SER A 244 -19.66 15.26 -11.12
N LYS A 245 -19.22 15.97 -10.08
CA LYS A 245 -20.04 17.03 -9.48
C LYS A 245 -20.28 18.11 -10.55
N ARG A 246 -21.55 18.39 -10.85
CA ARG A 246 -21.94 19.49 -11.75
C ARG A 246 -21.79 20.83 -11.04
#